data_AF-A0A962YHQ6-F1
#
_entry.id   AF-A0A962YHQ6-F1
#
_cell.length_a   1.000
_cell.length_b   1.000
_cell.length_c   1.000
_cell.angle_alpha   90.00
_cell.angle_beta   90.00
_cell.angle_gamma   90.00
#
_symmetry.space_group_name_H-M   'P 1'
#
loop_
_entity.id
_entity.type
_entity.pdbx_description
1 polymer ?
#
loop_
_entity_poly.entity_id
_entity_poly.type
_entity_poly.pdbx_seq_one_letter_code
_entity_poly.pdbx_strand_id
1 'polypeptide(L)'
;MSAGDTVQVRHTSSASFSTAVDTIVDIGGVSDTFTSTTLAEDLVPDAFTFTDVTDVPLSTEQVSNTITVMGINSPAAISVTGGEYSINSGTFTAVAGTVSNGDTVQVRHTSSANLGTAVDTTLDIGGISDTFTSTTTVDDGDGIPASVEDLAPNNGDGNFDSIPDRTQGNVVSLPNAVNGDYITLAVGGGCDQIDNVNVAAEAAMGADPFYDYPLGLLGFELPCSSAQITVFYHSQNGLVGREYRKYGPFIPTSLFSLQFYTLPEVSFGASNGVTTATFSLSDGVLGDDNTATGATDGKIIDPGGPARSALEPLPAAPIPTLQPWGITLLGLFLAGALARFSRRRRA
;
A
#
# COMPACT_ATOMS: atom_id res chain seq x y z
N MET A 1 -67.45 -40.97 41.45
CA MET A 1 -66.29 -40.78 42.34
C MET A 1 -66.79 -40.66 43.76
N SER A 2 -66.08 -41.28 44.68
CA SER A 2 -66.33 -41.22 46.12
C SER A 2 -65.50 -40.11 46.76
N ALA A 3 -65.90 -39.67 47.95
CA ALA A 3 -65.10 -38.74 48.73
C ALA A 3 -63.72 -39.37 49.02
N GLY A 4 -62.65 -38.68 48.62
CA GLY A 4 -61.27 -39.15 48.76
C GLY A 4 -60.62 -39.68 47.48
N ASP A 5 -61.36 -39.79 46.36
CA ASP A 5 -60.78 -40.16 45.07
C ASP A 5 -59.86 -39.06 44.54
N THR A 6 -58.74 -39.47 43.92
CA THR A 6 -57.81 -38.55 43.22
C THR A 6 -57.93 -38.73 41.71
N VAL A 7 -57.95 -37.64 40.96
CA VAL A 7 -57.93 -37.64 39.49
C VAL A 7 -56.57 -37.14 39.00
N GLN A 8 -55.99 -37.83 38.02
CA GLN A 8 -54.85 -37.36 37.26
C GLN A 8 -55.21 -37.37 35.78
N VAL A 9 -54.74 -36.35 35.07
CA VAL A 9 -54.84 -36.26 33.61
C VAL A 9 -53.49 -36.42 32.97
N ARG A 10 -53.50 -36.95 31.75
CA ARG A 10 -52.34 -37.03 30.87
C ARG A 10 -52.81 -36.79 29.45
N HIS A 11 -52.08 -35.98 28.72
CA HIS A 11 -52.17 -35.90 27.27
C HIS A 11 -50.78 -35.92 26.65
N THR A 12 -50.73 -36.04 25.32
CA THR A 12 -49.56 -35.72 24.52
C THR A 12 -49.70 -34.27 24.06
N SER A 13 -48.66 -33.46 24.20
CA SER A 13 -48.64 -32.09 23.67
C SER A 13 -48.76 -32.09 22.15
N SER A 14 -49.02 -30.92 21.56
CA SER A 14 -49.09 -30.79 20.10
C SER A 14 -47.77 -31.20 19.42
N ALA A 15 -47.87 -31.67 18.18
CA ALA A 15 -46.73 -31.85 17.29
C ALA A 15 -46.39 -30.56 16.49
N SER A 16 -47.23 -29.52 16.59
CA SER A 16 -47.07 -28.22 15.92
C SER A 16 -46.63 -27.15 16.92
N PHE A 17 -45.86 -26.16 16.48
CA PHE A 17 -45.44 -25.01 17.30
C PHE A 17 -46.63 -24.14 17.74
N SER A 18 -46.46 -23.40 18.84
CA SER A 18 -47.44 -22.46 19.42
C SER A 18 -48.87 -23.02 19.57
N THR A 19 -49.01 -24.33 19.75
CA THR A 19 -50.30 -25.01 19.72
C THR A 19 -50.63 -25.59 21.09
N ALA A 20 -51.76 -25.15 21.65
CA ALA A 20 -52.29 -25.68 22.90
C ALA A 20 -53.00 -27.03 22.67
N VAL A 21 -52.80 -27.96 23.60
CA VAL A 21 -53.63 -29.16 23.76
C VAL A 21 -54.30 -29.08 25.11
N ASP A 22 -55.64 -29.13 25.10
CA ASP A 22 -56.47 -29.07 26.29
C ASP A 22 -57.01 -30.44 26.65
N THR A 23 -57.04 -30.77 27.94
CA THR A 23 -57.74 -31.92 28.49
C THR A 23 -58.69 -31.44 29.57
N ILE A 24 -59.99 -31.55 29.28
CA ILE A 24 -61.05 -31.11 30.18
C ILE A 24 -61.47 -32.29 31.05
N VAL A 25 -61.38 -32.11 32.36
CA VAL A 25 -61.98 -33.02 33.34
C VAL A 25 -63.29 -32.41 33.79
N ASP A 26 -64.39 -33.16 33.70
CA ASP A 26 -65.68 -32.79 34.30
C ASP A 26 -66.03 -33.78 35.41
N ILE A 27 -66.28 -33.27 36.61
CA ILE A 27 -66.68 -34.01 37.79
C ILE A 27 -68.02 -33.46 38.26
N GLY A 28 -69.11 -34.09 37.82
CA GLY A 28 -70.45 -33.76 38.29
C GLY A 28 -70.91 -32.33 37.94
N GLY A 29 -70.44 -31.78 36.82
CA GLY A 29 -70.78 -30.44 36.34
C GLY A 29 -69.77 -29.35 36.70
N VAL A 30 -68.69 -29.70 37.40
CA VAL A 30 -67.54 -28.82 37.64
C VAL A 30 -66.40 -29.27 36.75
N SER A 31 -65.92 -28.38 35.88
CA SER A 31 -64.82 -28.68 34.99
C SER A 31 -63.55 -27.91 35.31
N ASP A 32 -62.42 -28.54 34.97
CA ASP A 32 -61.11 -27.91 34.94
C ASP A 32 -60.37 -28.32 33.65
N THR A 33 -59.45 -27.49 33.18
CA THR A 33 -58.71 -27.70 31.94
C THR A 33 -57.22 -27.79 32.21
N PHE A 34 -56.62 -28.92 31.83
CA PHE A 34 -55.17 -29.06 31.77
C PHE A 34 -54.68 -28.74 30.35
N THR A 35 -53.90 -27.66 30.22
CA THR A 35 -53.37 -27.18 28.94
C THR A 35 -51.85 -27.37 28.89
N SER A 36 -51.34 -27.89 27.77
CA SER A 36 -49.92 -27.76 27.40
C SER A 36 -49.80 -27.05 26.06
N THR A 37 -48.86 -26.11 25.95
CA THR A 37 -48.59 -25.36 24.72
C THR A 37 -47.14 -25.56 24.33
N THR A 38 -46.90 -25.92 23.08
CA THR A 38 -45.56 -26.03 22.50
C THR A 38 -44.90 -24.66 22.32
N LEU A 39 -43.56 -24.63 22.27
CA LEU A 39 -42.81 -23.40 21.99
C LEU A 39 -43.18 -22.81 20.62
N ALA A 40 -42.90 -21.53 20.42
CA ALA A 40 -42.99 -20.90 19.11
C ALA A 40 -41.85 -21.37 18.20
N GLU A 41 -42.10 -21.36 16.89
CA GLU A 41 -41.07 -21.57 15.89
C GLU A 41 -40.08 -20.40 15.89
N ASP A 42 -38.79 -20.73 15.87
CA ASP A 42 -37.70 -19.76 15.80
C ASP A 42 -36.76 -20.11 14.65
N LEU A 43 -36.65 -19.17 13.72
CA LEU A 43 -35.86 -19.23 12.49
C LEU A 43 -34.76 -18.16 12.46
N VAL A 44 -34.67 -17.32 13.50
CA VAL A 44 -33.74 -16.19 13.55
C VAL A 44 -32.59 -16.56 14.48
N PRO A 45 -31.38 -16.81 13.97
CA PRO A 45 -30.27 -17.20 14.82
C PRO A 45 -29.80 -16.04 15.70
N ASP A 46 -29.00 -16.39 16.71
CA ASP A 46 -28.15 -15.42 17.39
C ASP A 46 -27.19 -14.77 16.39
N ALA A 47 -26.77 -13.53 16.68
CA ALA A 47 -25.79 -12.83 15.86
C ALA A 47 -24.47 -13.61 15.77
N PHE A 48 -23.89 -13.63 14.58
CA PHE A 48 -22.58 -14.23 14.30
C PHE A 48 -21.68 -13.19 13.65
N THR A 49 -20.36 -13.43 13.69
CA THR A 49 -19.37 -12.53 13.10
C THR A 49 -18.25 -13.30 12.41
N PHE A 50 -17.84 -12.82 11.25
CA PHE A 50 -16.60 -13.14 10.57
C PHE A 50 -15.51 -12.14 10.99
N THR A 51 -14.26 -12.60 10.88
CA THR A 51 -13.07 -11.76 11.07
C THR A 51 -12.50 -11.43 9.71
N ASP A 52 -12.47 -10.15 9.37
CA ASP A 52 -11.84 -9.66 8.14
C ASP A 52 -10.34 -9.92 8.14
N VAL A 53 -9.77 -10.07 6.96
CA VAL A 53 -8.34 -10.31 6.75
C VAL A 53 -7.74 -9.25 5.84
N THR A 54 -6.53 -8.79 6.17
CA THR A 54 -5.77 -7.82 5.38
C THR A 54 -4.44 -8.41 4.95
N ASP A 55 -3.76 -7.73 4.03
CA ASP A 55 -2.43 -8.09 3.55
C ASP A 55 -2.37 -9.50 2.94
N VAL A 56 -3.49 -9.92 2.33
CA VAL A 56 -3.55 -11.24 1.68
C VAL A 56 -2.92 -11.18 0.27
N PRO A 57 -2.36 -12.30 -0.22
CA PRO A 57 -1.84 -12.35 -1.59
C PRO A 57 -2.94 -12.12 -2.65
N LEU A 58 -2.55 -11.60 -3.81
CA LEU A 58 -3.44 -11.37 -4.93
C LEU A 58 -4.00 -12.67 -5.51
N SER A 59 -5.26 -12.66 -5.96
CA SER A 59 -5.90 -13.77 -6.69
C SER A 59 -5.80 -15.14 -5.98
N THR A 60 -5.87 -15.15 -4.65
CA THR A 60 -5.80 -16.39 -3.84
C THR A 60 -7.12 -16.68 -3.14
N GLU A 61 -7.42 -17.96 -2.93
CA GLU A 61 -8.61 -18.36 -2.17
C GLU A 61 -8.47 -17.93 -0.70
N GLN A 62 -9.48 -17.21 -0.21
CA GLN A 62 -9.59 -16.77 1.17
C GLN A 62 -10.76 -17.51 1.84
N VAL A 63 -10.52 -18.10 3.00
CA VAL A 63 -11.52 -18.80 3.81
C VAL A 63 -11.61 -18.12 5.17
N SER A 64 -12.83 -17.77 5.57
CA SER A 64 -13.13 -17.13 6.85
C SER A 64 -12.92 -18.05 8.07
N ASN A 65 -13.02 -17.48 9.27
CA ASN A 65 -13.22 -18.27 10.48
C ASN A 65 -14.56 -19.03 10.46
N THR A 66 -14.64 -20.13 11.20
CA THR A 66 -15.88 -20.88 11.37
C THR A 66 -16.80 -20.21 12.38
N ILE A 67 -18.07 -20.02 12.01
CA ILE A 67 -19.16 -19.66 12.94
C ILE A 67 -20.01 -20.88 13.28
N THR A 68 -20.71 -20.84 14.42
CA THR A 68 -21.70 -21.86 14.81
C THR A 68 -23.07 -21.22 14.87
N VAL A 69 -24.06 -21.82 14.21
CA VAL A 69 -25.45 -21.36 14.23
C VAL A 69 -26.06 -21.69 15.58
N MET A 70 -26.57 -20.69 16.29
CA MET A 70 -27.20 -20.83 17.61
C MET A 70 -28.55 -20.10 17.66
N GLY A 71 -29.38 -20.43 18.65
CA GLY A 71 -30.61 -19.67 18.98
C GLY A 71 -31.89 -20.17 18.29
N ILE A 72 -31.79 -20.97 17.22
CA ILE A 72 -32.97 -21.45 16.48
C ILE A 72 -33.50 -22.79 17.00
N ASN A 73 -34.80 -23.05 16.78
CA ASN A 73 -35.43 -24.35 17.05
C ASN A 73 -36.09 -25.00 15.82
N SER A 74 -36.05 -24.31 14.68
CA SER A 74 -36.41 -24.81 13.35
C SER A 74 -35.28 -24.49 12.35
N PRO A 75 -35.14 -25.24 11.23
CA PRO A 75 -34.13 -24.95 10.21
C PRO A 75 -34.31 -23.56 9.59
N ALA A 76 -33.27 -22.73 9.64
CA ALA A 76 -33.27 -21.39 9.05
C ALA A 76 -32.74 -21.41 7.61
N ALA A 77 -33.26 -20.52 6.75
CA ALA A 77 -32.74 -20.35 5.40
C ALA A 77 -31.35 -19.71 5.43
N ILE A 78 -30.45 -20.16 4.57
CA ILE A 78 -29.10 -19.61 4.39
C ILE A 78 -28.87 -19.22 2.92
N SER A 79 -28.25 -18.08 2.70
CA SER A 79 -27.85 -17.60 1.38
C SER A 79 -26.57 -16.77 1.45
N VAL A 80 -25.85 -16.66 0.34
CA VAL A 80 -24.58 -15.92 0.24
C VAL A 80 -24.54 -15.06 -1.01
N THR A 81 -23.87 -13.90 -0.92
CA THR A 81 -23.57 -13.03 -2.06
C THR A 81 -22.07 -12.73 -2.07
N GLY A 82 -21.45 -12.70 -3.26
CA GLY A 82 -20.03 -12.36 -3.42
C GLY A 82 -19.04 -13.51 -3.15
N GLY A 83 -19.54 -14.72 -2.86
CA GLY A 83 -18.71 -15.89 -2.60
C GLY A 83 -19.51 -17.17 -2.45
N GLU A 84 -18.96 -18.13 -1.72
CA GLU A 84 -19.59 -19.43 -1.43
C GLU A 84 -19.56 -19.69 0.07
N TYR A 85 -20.48 -20.50 0.58
CA TYR A 85 -20.47 -21.00 1.96
C TYR A 85 -20.34 -22.52 2.02
N SER A 86 -19.81 -23.03 3.13
CA SER A 86 -19.76 -24.45 3.47
C SER A 86 -20.45 -24.69 4.80
N ILE A 87 -21.31 -25.71 4.89
CA ILE A 87 -21.94 -26.17 6.14
C ILE A 87 -21.23 -27.43 6.62
N ASN A 88 -20.84 -27.48 7.89
CA ASN A 88 -20.22 -28.64 8.54
C ASN A 88 -19.01 -29.20 7.79
N SER A 89 -18.17 -28.30 7.26
CA SER A 89 -17.00 -28.63 6.43
C SER A 89 -17.35 -29.44 5.16
N GLY A 90 -18.57 -29.31 4.65
CA GLY A 90 -19.00 -29.86 3.37
C GLY A 90 -18.44 -29.09 2.17
N THR A 91 -18.92 -29.42 0.98
CA THR A 91 -18.56 -28.70 -0.25
C THR A 91 -19.09 -27.26 -0.19
N PHE A 92 -18.25 -26.31 -0.60
CA PHE A 92 -18.67 -24.92 -0.76
C PHE A 92 -19.68 -24.77 -1.90
N THR A 93 -20.67 -23.90 -1.69
CA THR A 93 -21.71 -23.61 -2.68
C THR A 93 -22.25 -22.19 -2.52
N ALA A 94 -22.76 -21.62 -3.60
CA ALA A 94 -23.55 -20.38 -3.59
C ALA A 94 -25.07 -20.64 -3.68
N VAL A 95 -25.48 -21.90 -3.78
CA VAL A 95 -26.91 -22.26 -3.88
C VAL A 95 -27.57 -22.07 -2.52
N ALA A 96 -28.72 -21.42 -2.48
CA ALA A 96 -29.49 -21.24 -1.24
C ALA A 96 -29.84 -22.61 -0.59
N GLY A 97 -29.86 -22.64 0.74
CA GLY A 97 -30.09 -23.86 1.51
C GLY A 97 -30.71 -23.61 2.87
N THR A 98 -30.51 -24.55 3.79
CA THR A 98 -30.94 -24.42 5.19
C THR A 98 -29.82 -24.85 6.15
N VAL A 99 -29.85 -24.28 7.36
CA VAL A 99 -28.98 -24.66 8.49
C VAL A 99 -29.83 -24.94 9.73
N SER A 100 -29.34 -25.79 10.60
CA SER A 100 -29.94 -26.14 11.89
C SER A 100 -29.09 -25.65 13.05
N ASN A 101 -29.68 -25.55 14.23
CA ASN A 101 -28.96 -25.18 15.45
C ASN A 101 -27.80 -26.16 15.71
N GLY A 102 -26.60 -25.60 15.89
CA GLY A 102 -25.36 -26.35 16.06
C GLY A 102 -24.57 -26.61 14.77
N ASP A 103 -25.12 -26.29 13.59
CA ASP A 103 -24.36 -26.35 12.36
C ASP A 103 -23.21 -25.33 12.37
N THR A 104 -22.10 -25.69 11.74
CA THR A 104 -20.95 -24.80 11.54
C THR A 104 -20.92 -24.27 10.13
N VAL A 105 -20.54 -23.00 9.95
CA VAL A 105 -20.48 -22.37 8.63
C VAL A 105 -19.16 -21.63 8.44
N GLN A 106 -18.59 -21.75 7.24
CA GLN A 106 -17.51 -20.91 6.73
C GLN A 106 -17.93 -20.32 5.39
N VAL A 107 -17.46 -19.12 5.08
CA VAL A 107 -17.54 -18.52 3.74
C VAL A 107 -16.16 -18.41 3.09
N ARG A 108 -16.14 -18.37 1.75
CA ARG A 108 -14.93 -18.17 0.95
C ARG A 108 -15.17 -17.32 -0.29
N HIS A 109 -14.10 -16.71 -0.78
CA HIS A 109 -13.99 -16.08 -2.09
C HIS A 109 -12.53 -16.09 -2.59
N THR A 110 -12.30 -15.60 -3.81
CA THR A 110 -10.94 -15.30 -4.31
C THR A 110 -10.62 -13.83 -4.08
N SER A 111 -9.48 -13.51 -3.46
CA SER A 111 -9.04 -12.13 -3.23
C SER A 111 -8.83 -11.36 -4.53
N SER A 112 -8.76 -10.02 -4.44
CA SER A 112 -8.61 -9.16 -5.61
C SER A 112 -7.34 -9.48 -6.41
N ALA A 113 -7.37 -9.22 -7.71
CA ALA A 113 -6.17 -9.19 -8.55
C ALA A 113 -5.40 -7.87 -8.45
N ASN A 114 -6.00 -6.85 -7.82
CA ASN A 114 -5.40 -5.53 -7.63
C ASN A 114 -4.90 -5.36 -6.20
N LEU A 115 -3.86 -4.55 -6.01
CA LEU A 115 -3.30 -4.19 -4.70
C LEU A 115 -4.30 -3.38 -3.86
N GLY A 116 -4.19 -3.48 -2.53
CA GLY A 116 -4.97 -2.71 -1.56
C GLY A 116 -6.50 -2.78 -1.72
N THR A 117 -7.00 -3.81 -2.40
CA THR A 117 -8.39 -3.88 -2.86
C THR A 117 -9.16 -4.92 -2.07
N ALA A 118 -10.31 -4.50 -1.53
CA ALA A 118 -11.22 -5.36 -0.77
C ALA A 118 -12.09 -6.24 -1.69
N VAL A 119 -12.36 -7.47 -1.24
CA VAL A 119 -13.39 -8.37 -1.77
C VAL A 119 -14.26 -8.86 -0.62
N ASP A 120 -15.57 -8.81 -0.82
CA ASP A 120 -16.56 -9.10 0.22
C ASP A 120 -17.35 -10.37 -0.08
N THR A 121 -17.67 -11.12 0.97
CA THR A 121 -18.67 -12.19 0.95
C THR A 121 -19.66 -12.00 2.08
N THR A 122 -20.92 -11.75 1.75
CA THR A 122 -21.98 -11.55 2.73
C THR A 122 -22.80 -12.82 2.88
N LEU A 123 -22.88 -13.33 4.11
CA LEU A 123 -23.74 -14.45 4.48
C LEU A 123 -25.01 -13.93 5.16
N ASP A 124 -26.17 -14.48 4.80
CA ASP A 124 -27.44 -14.27 5.49
C ASP A 124 -27.98 -15.61 5.98
N ILE A 125 -28.30 -15.69 7.28
CA ILE A 125 -29.00 -16.81 7.90
C ILE A 125 -30.23 -16.27 8.63
N GLY A 126 -31.43 -16.65 8.17
CA GLY A 126 -32.68 -16.28 8.84
C GLY A 126 -32.93 -14.77 8.96
N GLY A 127 -32.30 -13.94 8.12
CA GLY A 127 -32.38 -12.47 8.17
C GLY A 127 -31.28 -11.81 9.02
N ILE A 128 -30.39 -12.58 9.63
CA ILE A 128 -29.18 -12.09 10.27
C ILE A 128 -28.02 -12.24 9.30
N SER A 129 -27.30 -11.15 9.04
CA SER A 129 -26.20 -11.14 8.09
C SER A 129 -24.90 -10.60 8.69
N ASP A 130 -23.80 -11.06 8.11
CA ASP A 130 -22.48 -10.49 8.31
C ASP A 130 -21.64 -10.63 7.04
N THR A 131 -20.60 -9.80 6.91
CA THR A 131 -19.71 -9.76 5.75
C THR A 131 -18.30 -10.16 6.16
N PHE A 132 -17.74 -11.11 5.41
CA PHE A 132 -16.31 -11.41 5.45
C PHE A 132 -15.60 -10.64 4.34
N THR A 133 -14.68 -9.76 4.71
CA THR A 133 -13.86 -8.97 3.78
C THR A 133 -12.41 -9.47 3.78
N SER A 134 -11.84 -9.69 2.59
CA SER A 134 -10.38 -9.80 2.42
C SER A 134 -9.84 -8.57 1.69
N THR A 135 -8.75 -7.99 2.19
CA THR A 135 -8.04 -6.87 1.54
C THR A 135 -6.65 -7.32 1.14
N THR A 136 -6.32 -7.19 -0.14
CA THR A 136 -5.00 -7.55 -0.66
C THR A 136 -3.90 -6.65 -0.14
N THR A 137 -2.66 -7.15 -0.16
CA THR A 137 -1.46 -6.36 0.17
C THR A 137 -1.35 -5.08 -0.65
N VAL A 138 -0.71 -4.07 -0.07
CA VAL A 138 -0.30 -2.80 -0.70
C VAL A 138 1.20 -2.77 -1.01
N ASP A 139 1.86 -3.92 -0.99
CA ASP A 139 3.26 -4.07 -1.39
C ASP A 139 3.27 -4.60 -2.83
N ASP A 140 3.84 -3.82 -3.75
CA ASP A 140 3.93 -4.13 -5.17
C ASP A 140 5.20 -4.91 -5.54
N GLY A 141 6.09 -5.14 -4.59
CA GLY A 141 7.28 -5.98 -4.75
C GLY A 141 8.51 -5.27 -5.32
N ASP A 142 8.51 -3.94 -5.42
CA ASP A 142 9.61 -3.16 -6.00
C ASP A 142 10.87 -3.04 -5.11
N GLY A 143 10.76 -3.48 -3.85
CA GLY A 143 11.80 -3.46 -2.83
C GLY A 143 11.77 -2.27 -1.88
N ILE A 144 10.82 -1.35 -2.06
CA ILE A 144 10.58 -0.20 -1.18
C ILE A 144 9.34 -0.47 -0.32
N PRO A 145 9.45 -0.40 1.02
CA PRO A 145 8.27 -0.62 1.85
C PRO A 145 7.21 0.47 1.64
N ALA A 146 5.95 0.09 1.52
CA ALA A 146 4.80 1.01 1.39
C ALA A 146 4.82 2.19 2.39
N SER A 147 5.31 1.97 3.63
CA SER A 147 5.44 3.02 4.64
C SER A 147 6.44 4.14 4.29
N VAL A 148 7.43 3.85 3.45
CA VAL A 148 8.40 4.83 2.93
C VAL A 148 7.74 5.65 1.82
N GLU A 149 6.95 5.01 0.98
CA GLU A 149 6.24 5.66 -0.14
C GLU A 149 5.07 6.52 0.35
N ASP A 150 4.35 6.08 1.39
CA ASP A 150 3.29 6.86 2.04
C ASP A 150 3.77 8.22 2.58
N LEU A 151 5.08 8.38 2.80
CA LEU A 151 5.72 9.62 3.25
C LEU A 151 6.20 10.50 2.09
N ALA A 152 6.08 10.05 0.84
CA ALA A 152 6.42 10.84 -0.33
C ALA A 152 5.50 12.07 -0.45
N PRO A 153 5.94 13.12 -1.17
CA PRO A 153 5.13 14.30 -1.43
C PRO A 153 3.75 13.98 -2.01
N ASN A 154 2.81 14.91 -1.82
CA ASN A 154 1.41 14.78 -2.26
C ASN A 154 0.69 13.53 -1.71
N ASN A 155 0.91 13.21 -0.43
CA ASN A 155 0.22 12.11 0.23
C ASN A 155 0.58 10.73 -0.36
N GLY A 156 1.84 10.55 -0.79
CA GLY A 156 2.34 9.31 -1.36
C GLY A 156 2.06 9.13 -2.86
N ASP A 157 1.62 10.19 -3.55
CA ASP A 157 1.41 10.23 -5.01
C ASP A 157 2.50 11.13 -5.64
N GLY A 158 3.66 10.53 -5.87
CA GLY A 158 4.84 11.23 -6.34
C GLY A 158 4.79 11.59 -7.83
N ASN A 159 3.99 10.86 -8.62
CA ASN A 159 3.87 11.08 -10.06
C ASN A 159 2.64 11.94 -10.45
N PHE A 160 1.76 12.26 -9.48
CA PHE A 160 0.57 13.09 -9.59
C PHE A 160 -0.56 12.49 -10.45
N ASP A 161 -0.75 11.17 -10.42
CA ASP A 161 -1.82 10.49 -11.16
C ASP A 161 -3.06 10.16 -10.31
N SER A 162 -3.09 10.63 -9.05
CA SER A 162 -4.14 10.40 -8.04
C SER A 162 -4.22 8.97 -7.51
N ILE A 163 -3.25 8.13 -7.82
CA ILE A 163 -3.07 6.81 -7.23
C ILE A 163 -1.84 6.88 -6.32
N PRO A 164 -1.89 6.34 -5.08
CA PRO A 164 -0.69 6.27 -4.24
C PRO A 164 0.35 5.32 -4.86
N ASP A 165 1.60 5.75 -4.89
CA ASP A 165 2.72 5.05 -5.54
C ASP A 165 2.84 3.60 -5.05
N ARG A 166 2.70 3.36 -3.74
CA ARG A 166 2.68 2.01 -3.12
C ARG A 166 1.69 1.00 -3.71
N THR A 167 0.70 1.47 -4.48
CA THR A 167 -0.30 0.59 -5.12
C THR A 167 -0.04 0.40 -6.61
N GLN A 168 1.11 0.83 -7.11
CA GLN A 168 1.46 0.91 -8.51
C GLN A 168 2.83 0.29 -8.76
N GLY A 169 2.88 -0.97 -9.19
CA GLY A 169 4.15 -1.64 -9.50
C GLY A 169 5.05 -0.92 -10.52
N ASN A 170 4.53 0.07 -11.24
CA ASN A 170 5.27 0.90 -12.20
C ASN A 170 5.62 2.30 -11.68
N VAL A 171 5.42 2.59 -10.39
CA VAL A 171 5.71 3.88 -9.76
C VAL A 171 6.30 3.64 -8.37
N VAL A 172 7.49 4.19 -8.12
CA VAL A 172 8.17 4.03 -6.83
C VAL A 172 8.63 5.38 -6.29
N SER A 173 8.40 5.62 -5.01
CA SER A 173 8.88 6.83 -4.31
C SER A 173 9.80 6.53 -3.14
N LEU A 174 11.02 7.07 -3.17
CA LEU A 174 12.00 6.85 -2.10
C LEU A 174 12.81 8.11 -1.76
N PRO A 175 13.27 8.26 -0.51
CA PRO A 175 14.20 9.32 -0.15
C PRO A 175 15.56 9.07 -0.81
N ASN A 176 16.10 10.11 -1.40
CA ASN A 176 17.42 10.11 -1.99
C ASN A 176 18.51 9.98 -0.92
N ALA A 177 19.39 8.99 -1.06
CA ALA A 177 20.44 8.73 -0.07
C ALA A 177 21.47 9.87 0.10
N VAL A 178 21.54 10.81 -0.85
CA VAL A 178 22.51 11.92 -0.83
C VAL A 178 22.00 13.13 -0.06
N ASN A 179 20.76 13.55 -0.30
CA ASN A 179 20.19 14.78 0.27
C ASN A 179 18.94 14.56 1.14
N GLY A 180 18.38 13.35 1.16
CA GLY A 180 17.15 13.01 1.88
C GLY A 180 15.86 13.47 1.21
N ASP A 181 15.91 14.20 0.09
CA ASP A 181 14.74 14.62 -0.65
C ASP A 181 14.11 13.42 -1.38
N TYR A 182 12.79 13.39 -1.50
CA TYR A 182 12.11 12.34 -2.27
C TYR A 182 12.38 12.45 -3.77
N ILE A 183 12.58 11.29 -4.39
CA ILE A 183 12.56 11.07 -5.82
C ILE A 183 11.44 10.07 -6.14
N THR A 184 10.76 10.27 -7.26
CA THR A 184 9.78 9.31 -7.78
C THR A 184 10.19 8.85 -9.15
N LEU A 185 10.20 7.54 -9.36
CA LEU A 185 10.38 6.92 -10.68
C LEU A 185 9.03 6.41 -11.14
N ALA A 186 8.56 6.91 -12.28
CA ALA A 186 7.39 6.39 -12.97
C ALA A 186 7.81 5.77 -14.30
N VAL A 187 7.35 4.56 -14.55
CA VAL A 187 7.68 3.78 -15.74
C VAL A 187 6.41 3.52 -16.54
N GLY A 188 6.51 3.65 -17.86
CA GLY A 188 5.47 3.28 -18.81
C GLY A 188 6.07 2.65 -20.07
N GLY A 189 5.30 2.63 -21.16
CA GLY A 189 5.79 2.09 -22.43
C GLY A 189 5.77 0.56 -22.51
N GLY A 190 4.86 -0.09 -21.78
CA GLY A 190 4.69 -1.55 -21.76
C GLY A 190 5.42 -2.28 -20.65
N CYS A 191 5.85 -1.54 -19.63
CA CYS A 191 6.50 -2.05 -18.44
C CYS A 191 5.68 -1.66 -17.22
N ASP A 192 5.21 -2.67 -16.48
CA ASP A 192 4.23 -2.49 -15.39
C ASP A 192 4.82 -2.86 -14.02
N GLN A 193 6.12 -3.17 -13.97
CA GLN A 193 6.85 -3.56 -12.76
C GLN A 193 8.22 -2.89 -12.72
N ILE A 194 8.64 -2.48 -11.53
CA ILE A 194 9.97 -2.01 -11.19
C ILE A 194 10.51 -2.94 -10.10
N ASP A 195 11.77 -3.31 -10.19
CA ASP A 195 12.47 -4.13 -9.20
C ASP A 195 13.75 -3.42 -8.72
N ASN A 196 14.24 -3.78 -7.54
CA ASN A 196 15.57 -3.45 -7.03
C ASN A 196 15.91 -1.95 -7.02
N VAL A 197 14.95 -1.12 -6.63
CA VAL A 197 15.10 0.34 -6.65
C VAL A 197 16.03 0.82 -5.55
N ASN A 198 16.96 1.73 -5.89
CA ASN A 198 17.77 2.44 -4.91
C ASN A 198 18.20 3.82 -5.41
N VAL A 199 18.72 4.64 -4.51
CA VAL A 199 19.48 5.85 -4.88
C VAL A 199 20.85 5.77 -4.24
N ALA A 200 21.89 5.77 -5.05
CA ALA A 200 23.28 5.66 -4.60
C ALA A 200 24.03 6.99 -4.75
N ALA A 201 25.00 7.24 -3.88
CA ALA A 201 25.99 8.29 -4.10
C ALA A 201 26.98 7.86 -5.19
N GLU A 202 27.56 8.82 -5.92
CA GLU A 202 28.57 8.58 -6.96
C GLU A 202 29.69 7.63 -6.48
N ALA A 203 30.18 7.84 -5.25
CA ALA A 203 31.26 7.06 -4.64
C ALA A 203 30.95 5.56 -4.52
N ALA A 204 29.68 5.14 -4.59
CA ALA A 204 29.29 3.73 -4.60
C ALA A 204 29.56 3.06 -5.96
N MET A 205 29.61 3.84 -7.04
CA MET A 205 29.79 3.37 -8.42
C MET A 205 31.20 3.64 -8.96
N GLY A 206 31.86 4.70 -8.48
CA GLY A 206 33.18 5.11 -8.94
C GLY A 206 33.40 6.60 -8.76
N ALA A 207 34.33 7.17 -9.52
CA ALA A 207 34.52 8.61 -9.61
C ALA A 207 34.38 9.07 -11.06
N ASP A 208 33.63 10.14 -11.29
CA ASP A 208 33.59 10.92 -12.51
C ASP A 208 34.29 12.26 -12.27
N PRO A 209 35.60 12.40 -12.59
CA PRO A 209 36.40 13.56 -12.18
C PRO A 209 35.89 14.93 -12.67
N PHE A 210 34.97 14.94 -13.65
CA PHE A 210 34.49 16.15 -14.29
C PHE A 210 33.04 16.49 -13.92
N TYR A 211 32.37 15.67 -13.11
CA TYR A 211 30.96 15.82 -12.80
C TYR A 211 30.65 15.51 -11.33
N ASP A 212 29.70 16.26 -10.75
CA ASP A 212 29.13 15.98 -9.44
C ASP A 212 27.68 15.48 -9.59
N TYR A 213 27.27 14.61 -8.66
CA TYR A 213 25.92 14.03 -8.59
C TYR A 213 25.20 14.43 -7.30
N PRO A 214 24.79 15.71 -7.14
CA PRO A 214 24.16 16.17 -5.90
C PRO A 214 22.78 15.55 -5.64
N LEU A 215 22.20 14.87 -6.63
CA LEU A 215 20.94 14.14 -6.55
C LEU A 215 21.16 12.63 -6.63
N GLY A 216 22.38 12.15 -6.45
CA GLY A 216 22.71 10.74 -6.54
C GLY A 216 22.47 10.13 -7.92
N LEU A 217 22.56 8.81 -7.97
CA LEU A 217 22.29 7.94 -9.11
C LEU A 217 21.14 7.03 -8.71
N LEU A 218 20.00 7.18 -9.37
CA LEU A 218 18.84 6.31 -9.22
C LEU A 218 19.16 4.98 -9.92
N GLY A 219 19.19 3.90 -9.15
CA GLY A 219 19.30 2.52 -9.56
C GLY A 219 17.93 1.86 -9.67
N PHE A 220 17.66 1.11 -10.73
CA PHE A 220 16.46 0.27 -10.87
C PHE A 220 16.69 -0.88 -11.86
N GLU A 221 15.86 -1.90 -11.75
CA GLU A 221 15.73 -3.02 -12.69
C GLU A 221 14.30 -3.09 -13.21
N LEU A 222 14.12 -3.26 -14.53
CA LEU A 222 12.80 -3.38 -15.14
C LEU A 222 12.70 -4.71 -15.89
N PRO A 223 11.77 -5.62 -15.55
CA PRO A 223 11.57 -6.90 -16.22
C PRO A 223 10.79 -6.77 -17.54
N CYS A 224 11.29 -5.92 -18.45
CA CYS A 224 10.68 -5.60 -19.73
C CYS A 224 11.73 -5.22 -20.79
N SER A 225 11.36 -5.31 -22.07
CA SER A 225 12.28 -5.05 -23.19
C SER A 225 12.38 -3.58 -23.58
N SER A 226 11.42 -2.75 -23.19
CA SER A 226 11.42 -1.31 -23.43
C SER A 226 10.63 -0.59 -22.35
N ALA A 227 11.08 0.60 -22.01
CA ALA A 227 10.45 1.43 -21.00
C ALA A 227 10.52 2.91 -21.39
N GLN A 228 9.47 3.66 -21.06
CA GLN A 228 9.51 5.11 -20.97
C GLN A 228 9.66 5.49 -19.50
N ILE A 229 10.75 6.19 -19.18
CA ILE A 229 11.13 6.55 -17.82
C ILE A 229 10.81 8.03 -17.61
N THR A 230 10.14 8.34 -16.50
CA THR A 230 10.04 9.70 -15.97
C THR A 230 10.48 9.71 -14.51
N VAL A 231 11.48 10.51 -14.20
CA VAL A 231 11.99 10.69 -12.83
C VAL A 231 11.61 12.07 -12.33
N PHE A 232 10.91 12.14 -11.19
CA PHE A 232 10.47 13.36 -10.52
C PHE A 232 11.41 13.71 -9.36
N TYR A 233 11.87 14.95 -9.33
CA TYR A 233 12.77 15.47 -8.29
C TYR A 233 12.04 16.53 -7.45
N HIS A 234 11.36 16.11 -6.38
CA HIS A 234 10.35 16.89 -5.65
C HIS A 234 10.84 18.17 -4.97
N SER A 235 12.10 18.21 -4.52
CA SER A 235 12.68 19.38 -3.85
C SER A 235 13.63 20.18 -4.75
N GLN A 236 13.56 20.00 -6.07
CA GLN A 236 14.50 20.62 -7.00
C GLN A 236 13.82 21.66 -7.89
N ASN A 237 14.43 22.84 -8.00
CA ASN A 237 13.97 23.93 -8.87
C ASN A 237 14.72 23.90 -10.21
N GLY A 238 14.28 23.04 -11.12
CA GLY A 238 14.88 22.86 -12.42
C GLY A 238 16.25 22.15 -12.40
N LEU A 239 16.61 21.58 -13.54
CA LEU A 239 17.90 20.92 -13.76
C LEU A 239 18.67 21.61 -14.92
N VAL A 240 18.53 22.93 -15.03
CA VAL A 240 19.16 23.72 -16.11
C VAL A 240 20.67 23.54 -16.12
N GLY A 241 21.24 23.29 -17.30
CA GLY A 241 22.68 23.08 -17.48
C GLY A 241 23.20 21.74 -16.97
N ARG A 242 22.31 20.84 -16.54
CA ARG A 242 22.68 19.48 -16.15
C ARG A 242 22.60 18.53 -17.34
N GLU A 243 23.37 17.47 -17.22
CA GLU A 243 23.31 16.31 -18.10
C GLU A 243 22.78 15.12 -17.29
N TYR A 244 22.02 14.23 -17.90
CA TYR A 244 21.73 12.95 -17.27
C TYR A 244 22.88 12.01 -17.58
N ARG A 245 23.61 11.58 -16.55
CA ARG A 245 24.77 10.71 -16.71
C ARG A 245 24.51 9.38 -16.03
N LYS A 246 25.06 8.32 -16.61
CA LYS A 246 24.91 6.94 -16.14
C LYS A 246 26.26 6.32 -15.90
N TYR A 247 26.30 5.33 -15.04
CA TYR A 247 27.43 4.43 -14.90
C TYR A 247 27.07 3.08 -15.50
N GLY A 248 27.75 2.66 -16.56
CA GLY A 248 27.42 1.43 -17.24
C GLY A 248 28.25 1.20 -18.50
N PRO A 249 27.97 0.13 -19.27
CA PRO A 249 28.70 -0.21 -20.46
C PRO A 249 28.36 0.79 -21.57
N PHE A 250 29.32 1.67 -21.92
CA PHE A 250 29.15 2.61 -23.03
C PHE A 250 28.99 1.90 -24.39
N ILE A 251 29.50 0.68 -24.50
CA ILE A 251 29.24 -0.24 -25.59
C ILE A 251 28.39 -1.37 -24.98
N PRO A 252 27.09 -1.47 -25.31
CA PRO A 252 26.12 -2.33 -24.60
C PRO A 252 26.49 -3.80 -24.45
N THR A 253 27.34 -4.33 -25.32
CA THR A 253 27.77 -5.74 -25.31
C THR A 253 29.16 -5.95 -24.71
N SER A 254 29.74 -4.95 -24.05
CA SER A 254 31.13 -4.98 -23.56
C SER A 254 31.28 -4.44 -22.14
N LEU A 255 31.53 -5.36 -21.21
CA LEU A 255 31.95 -5.05 -19.83
C LEU A 255 33.23 -4.23 -19.74
N PHE A 256 34.09 -4.28 -20.76
CA PHE A 256 35.31 -3.48 -20.79
C PHE A 256 35.06 -2.01 -21.13
N SER A 257 33.79 -1.63 -21.35
CA SER A 257 33.37 -0.26 -21.64
C SER A 257 32.62 0.41 -20.48
N LEU A 258 32.66 -0.18 -19.28
CA LEU A 258 32.11 0.43 -18.07
C LEU A 258 32.76 1.79 -17.81
N GLN A 259 31.96 2.85 -17.86
CA GLN A 259 32.38 4.21 -17.57
C GLN A 259 31.18 5.09 -17.26
N PHE A 260 31.45 6.31 -16.80
CA PHE A 260 30.44 7.36 -16.80
C PHE A 260 30.29 7.97 -18.19
N TYR A 261 29.04 8.14 -18.64
CA TYR A 261 28.72 8.81 -19.91
C TYR A 261 27.37 9.53 -19.84
N THR A 262 27.19 10.51 -20.73
CA THR A 262 25.92 11.23 -20.89
C THR A 262 24.92 10.35 -21.63
N LEU A 263 23.76 10.10 -21.03
CA LEU A 263 22.68 9.40 -21.71
C LEU A 263 22.08 10.34 -22.77
N PRO A 264 22.03 9.94 -24.05
CA PRO A 264 21.42 10.76 -25.08
C PRO A 264 19.90 10.86 -24.89
N GLU A 265 19.30 11.88 -25.52
CA GLU A 265 17.84 12.03 -25.63
C GLU A 265 17.07 12.17 -24.31
N VAL A 266 17.75 12.55 -23.24
CA VAL A 266 17.08 12.92 -21.99
C VAL A 266 16.49 14.32 -22.10
N SER A 267 15.19 14.42 -21.84
CA SER A 267 14.46 15.68 -21.75
C SER A 267 14.30 16.07 -20.28
N PHE A 268 14.84 17.24 -19.90
CA PHE A 268 14.54 17.84 -18.61
C PHE A 268 13.36 18.79 -18.73
N GLY A 269 12.40 18.66 -17.81
CA GLY A 269 11.17 19.44 -17.83
C GLY A 269 10.59 19.66 -16.45
N ALA A 270 9.29 19.92 -16.41
CA ALA A 270 8.52 19.91 -15.18
C ALA A 270 7.12 19.35 -15.44
N SER A 271 6.59 18.61 -14.47
CA SER A 271 5.21 18.13 -14.43
C SER A 271 4.60 18.56 -13.09
N ASN A 272 3.43 19.20 -13.11
CA ASN A 272 2.78 19.74 -11.92
C ASN A 272 3.69 20.62 -11.01
N GLY A 273 4.67 21.30 -11.63
CA GLY A 273 5.64 22.14 -10.91
C GLY A 273 6.82 21.38 -10.30
N VAL A 274 6.84 20.05 -10.38
CA VAL A 274 7.99 19.21 -9.99
C VAL A 274 8.91 19.01 -11.18
N THR A 275 10.20 19.12 -10.94
CA THR A 275 11.21 18.95 -11.99
C THR A 275 11.31 17.50 -12.43
N THR A 276 11.39 17.25 -13.74
CA THR A 276 11.45 15.90 -14.30
C THR A 276 12.65 15.67 -15.21
N ALA A 277 13.08 14.41 -15.30
CA ALA A 277 13.92 13.89 -16.38
C ALA A 277 13.15 12.75 -17.07
N THR A 278 12.99 12.82 -18.39
CA THR A 278 12.26 11.83 -19.19
C THR A 278 13.14 11.29 -20.31
N PHE A 279 13.17 9.98 -20.47
CA PHE A 279 13.93 9.27 -21.51
C PHE A 279 13.34 7.88 -21.76
N SER A 280 13.83 7.18 -22.78
CA SER A 280 13.45 5.79 -23.06
C SER A 280 14.67 4.89 -22.93
N LEU A 281 14.47 3.68 -22.42
CA LEU A 281 15.47 2.62 -22.42
C LEU A 281 14.94 1.41 -23.19
N SER A 282 15.86 0.60 -23.67
CA SER A 282 15.57 -0.68 -24.31
C SER A 282 16.63 -1.68 -23.93
N ASP A 283 16.20 -2.90 -23.67
CA ASP A 283 17.05 -4.04 -23.32
C ASP A 283 18.10 -4.27 -24.42
N GLY A 284 19.36 -4.41 -24.02
CA GLY A 284 20.49 -4.65 -24.92
C GLY A 284 21.05 -3.41 -25.61
N VAL A 285 20.57 -2.21 -25.29
CA VAL A 285 20.94 -0.94 -25.93
C VAL A 285 21.68 -0.02 -24.95
N LEU A 286 22.26 1.08 -25.46
CA LEU A 286 22.94 2.08 -24.64
C LEU A 286 22.03 2.57 -23.52
N GLY A 287 22.51 2.47 -22.28
CA GLY A 287 21.76 2.87 -21.10
C GLY A 287 21.21 1.70 -20.27
N ASP A 288 21.45 0.47 -20.71
CA ASP A 288 21.16 -0.76 -19.99
C ASP A 288 22.46 -1.48 -19.56
N ASP A 289 22.56 -1.90 -18.30
CA ASP A 289 23.73 -2.55 -17.70
C ASP A 289 23.77 -4.06 -17.98
N ASN A 290 24.16 -4.42 -19.20
CA ASN A 290 24.30 -5.80 -19.63
C ASN A 290 25.64 -6.42 -19.16
N THR A 291 25.69 -6.92 -17.93
CA THR A 291 26.97 -7.29 -17.30
C THR A 291 27.52 -8.70 -17.56
N ALA A 292 27.05 -9.50 -18.52
CA ALA A 292 27.78 -10.76 -18.81
C ALA A 292 27.54 -11.47 -20.15
N THR A 293 26.43 -11.29 -20.85
CA THR A 293 26.20 -11.99 -22.12
C THR A 293 25.31 -11.13 -23.00
N GLY A 294 25.85 -10.57 -24.09
CA GLY A 294 25.17 -9.62 -24.98
C GLY A 294 23.94 -10.17 -25.71
N ALA A 295 22.92 -10.58 -24.97
CA ALA A 295 21.60 -10.93 -25.44
C ALA A 295 20.61 -10.11 -24.63
N THR A 296 19.55 -9.66 -25.30
CA THR A 296 18.31 -9.23 -24.68
C THR A 296 17.90 -10.26 -23.63
N ASP A 297 18.15 -9.99 -22.36
CA ASP A 297 17.85 -10.91 -21.26
C ASP A 297 16.45 -10.67 -20.67
N GLY A 298 15.72 -9.72 -21.27
CA GLY A 298 14.40 -9.29 -20.88
C GLY A 298 14.40 -8.29 -19.74
N LYS A 299 15.57 -7.73 -19.37
CA LYS A 299 15.71 -6.79 -18.26
C LYS A 299 16.41 -5.51 -18.71
N ILE A 300 16.04 -4.40 -18.08
CA ILE A 300 16.76 -3.12 -18.19
C ILE A 300 17.30 -2.79 -16.81
N ILE A 301 18.62 -2.60 -16.70
CA ILE A 301 19.28 -2.19 -15.45
C ILE A 301 19.89 -0.82 -15.66
N ASP A 302 19.52 0.14 -14.82
CA ASP A 302 20.04 1.51 -14.89
C ASP A 302 20.42 2.02 -13.51
N PRO A 303 21.69 2.43 -13.32
CA PRO A 303 22.00 3.50 -12.40
C PRO A 303 22.40 4.80 -13.13
N GLY A 304 21.60 5.85 -12.93
CA GLY A 304 21.81 7.15 -13.57
C GLY A 304 21.23 8.33 -12.80
N GLY A 305 21.69 9.54 -13.10
CA GLY A 305 21.15 10.73 -12.48
C GLY A 305 21.64 12.05 -13.06
N PRO A 306 21.03 13.18 -12.64
CA PRO A 306 21.38 14.51 -13.14
C PRO A 306 22.71 14.99 -12.55
N ALA A 307 23.69 15.09 -13.43
CA ALA A 307 25.03 15.56 -13.11
C ALA A 307 25.21 17.03 -13.46
N ARG A 308 26.06 17.71 -12.71
CA ARG A 308 26.57 19.04 -13.07
C ARG A 308 28.07 18.96 -13.30
N SER A 309 28.62 19.82 -14.15
CA SER A 309 30.08 19.86 -14.31
C SER A 309 30.76 20.28 -12.99
N ALA A 310 31.76 19.51 -12.57
CA ALA A 310 32.59 19.79 -11.39
C ALA A 310 33.59 20.96 -11.63
N LEU A 311 33.72 21.41 -12.88
CA LEU A 311 34.56 22.55 -13.27
C LEU A 311 33.84 23.91 -13.16
N GLU A 312 32.54 23.92 -12.85
CA GLU A 312 31.79 25.13 -12.52
C GLU A 312 32.21 25.63 -11.12
N PRO A 313 32.63 26.91 -10.96
CA PRO A 313 32.99 27.42 -9.64
C PRO A 313 31.77 27.37 -8.71
N LEU A 314 31.97 26.89 -7.48
CA LEU A 314 30.95 26.99 -6.42
C LEU A 314 30.38 28.42 -6.39
N PRO A 315 29.05 28.62 -6.28
CA PRO A 315 28.49 29.96 -6.17
C PRO A 315 29.22 30.68 -5.04
N ALA A 316 29.79 31.85 -5.34
CA ALA A 316 30.56 32.60 -4.38
C ALA A 316 29.75 32.77 -3.10
N ALA A 317 30.27 32.25 -1.98
CA ALA A 317 29.67 32.53 -0.68
C ALA A 317 29.49 34.05 -0.57
N PRO A 318 28.31 34.54 -0.13
CA PRO A 318 28.11 35.97 0.01
C PRO A 318 29.22 36.51 0.90
N ILE A 319 30.03 37.43 0.37
CA ILE A 319 30.99 38.18 1.18
C ILE A 319 30.16 38.79 2.30
N PRO A 320 30.46 38.53 3.59
CA PRO A 320 29.72 39.14 4.67
C PRO A 320 29.86 40.65 4.50
N THR A 321 28.79 41.30 4.06
CA THR A 321 28.72 42.74 4.06
C THR A 321 28.70 43.13 5.53
N LEU A 322 29.70 43.91 5.96
CA LEU A 322 29.69 44.49 7.29
C LEU A 322 28.36 45.22 7.46
N GLN A 323 27.49 44.71 8.32
CA GLN A 323 26.27 45.42 8.70
C GLN A 323 26.67 46.81 9.25
N PRO A 324 25.78 47.82 9.21
CA PRO A 324 26.13 49.21 9.59
C PRO A 324 26.84 49.35 10.95
N TRP A 325 26.59 48.41 11.87
CA TRP A 325 27.25 48.26 13.17
C TRP A 325 28.73 47.83 13.10
N GLY A 326 29.11 47.02 12.11
CA GLY A 326 30.49 46.59 11.86
C GLY A 326 31.38 47.71 11.32
N ILE A 327 30.82 48.64 10.54
CA ILE A 327 31.55 49.83 10.03
C ILE A 327 31.75 50.85 11.17
N THR A 328 30.78 50.99 12.08
CA THR A 328 30.89 51.91 13.24
C THR A 328 31.93 51.43 14.27
N LEU A 329 32.07 50.12 14.49
CA LEU A 329 33.13 49.56 15.35
C LEU A 329 34.54 49.78 14.78
N LEU A 330 34.72 49.68 13.46
CA LEU A 330 36.01 49.95 12.81
C LEU A 330 36.40 51.44 12.87
N GLY A 331 35.41 52.35 12.77
CA GLY A 331 35.62 53.79 12.92
C GLY A 331 36.00 54.22 14.34
N LEU A 332 35.43 53.60 15.37
CA LEU A 332 35.76 53.87 16.78
C LEU A 332 37.19 53.42 17.15
N PHE A 333 37.69 52.34 16.55
CA PHE A 333 39.08 51.89 16.73
C PHE A 333 40.12 52.88 16.15
N LEU A 334 39.85 53.49 14.99
CA LEU A 334 40.74 54.53 14.43
C LEU A 334 40.69 55.85 15.22
N ALA A 335 39.52 56.27 15.71
CA ALA A 335 39.40 57.48 16.52
C ALA A 335 40.06 57.36 17.90
N GLY A 336 39.97 56.18 18.54
CA GLY A 336 40.63 55.89 19.81
C GLY A 336 42.16 55.88 19.72
N ALA A 337 42.73 55.46 18.58
CA ALA A 337 44.17 55.48 18.34
C ALA A 337 44.72 56.91 18.16
N LEU A 338 43.96 57.80 17.50
CA LEU A 338 44.33 59.21 17.31
C LEU A 338 44.23 60.03 18.62
N ALA A 339 43.27 59.73 19.51
CA ALA A 339 43.14 60.40 20.81
C ALA A 339 44.27 60.05 21.79
N ARG A 340 44.90 58.87 21.67
CA ARG A 340 46.07 58.49 22.49
C ARG A 340 47.36 59.20 22.08
N PHE A 341 47.49 59.66 20.83
CA PHE A 341 48.65 60.41 20.37
C PHE A 341 48.60 61.89 20.76
N SER A 342 47.42 62.50 20.87
CA SER A 342 47.28 63.91 21.26
C SER A 342 47.45 64.16 22.77
N ARG A 343 47.21 63.15 23.63
CA ARG A 343 47.42 63.25 25.09
C ARG A 343 48.88 63.07 25.55
N ARG A 344 49.77 62.53 24.71
CA ARG A 344 51.21 62.37 25.05
C ARG A 344 52.07 63.60 24.75
N ARG A 345 51.51 64.68 24.18
CA ARG A 345 52.23 65.94 23.91
C ARG A 345 51.95 67.08 24.90
N ARG A 346 51.28 66.79 26.03
CA ARG A 346 51.14 67.72 27.15
C ARG A 346 51.58 67.04 28.44
N ALA A 347 52.90 66.92 28.59
CA ALA A 347 53.63 66.76 29.84
C ALA A 347 55.03 67.33 29.60
#